data_AF-A0A943QYM0-F1
#
_entry.id   AF-A0A943QYM0-F1
#
_cell.length_a   1.000
_cell.length_b   1.000
_cell.length_c   1.000
_cell.angle_alpha   90.00
_cell.angle_beta   90.00
_cell.angle_gamma   90.00
#
_symmetry.space_group_name_H-M   'P 1'
#
loop_
_entity.id
_entity.type
_entity.pdbx_description
1 polymer ?
#
loop_
_entity_poly.entity_id
_entity_poly.type
_entity_poly.pdbx_seq_one_letter_code
_entity_poly.pdbx_strand_id
1 'polypeptide(L)'
;NTIFVGLPINQALFGDASIPYVLIYYMCNTTFFWTLGTYLIQRDGEGEAEFDLKTSLKKIFSPPLMGFMLGLIIVILHIKLPTFLASDLQYLGSLTTPLSMIFIGLSVSNAGVKQLVLKKDQVLILLGRFVAAPLLMATIVYWAPLPTLMKQVFIIQSAMPVMTNAPVVAKLYGADSDYAAVMVTETTLATMIVIPILMVLMA
;
A
#
# COMPACT_ATOMS: atom_id res chain seq x y z
N ASN A 1 1.19 2.55 0.99
CA ASN A 1 0.56 3.79 0.49
C ASN A 1 0.99 4.16 -0.92
N THR A 2 0.78 3.27 -1.89
CA THR A 2 1.24 3.45 -3.28
C THR A 2 0.48 4.55 -4.03
N ILE A 3 -0.83 4.70 -3.79
CA ILE A 3 -1.64 5.76 -4.42
C ILE A 3 -1.58 7.06 -3.60
N PHE A 4 -1.73 6.99 -2.27
CA PHE A 4 -1.82 8.23 -1.48
C PHE A 4 -0.49 8.96 -1.30
N VAL A 5 0.61 8.22 -1.14
CA VAL A 5 1.95 8.80 -0.93
C VAL A 5 2.79 8.61 -2.20
N GLY A 6 2.79 7.40 -2.75
CA GLY A 6 3.62 7.07 -3.90
C GLY A 6 3.27 7.79 -5.20
N LEU A 7 1.99 7.97 -5.53
CA LEU A 7 1.59 8.62 -6.78
C LEU A 7 2.00 10.11 -6.83
N PRO A 8 1.70 10.96 -5.82
CA PRO A 8 2.19 12.34 -5.80
C PRO A 8 3.71 12.46 -5.91
N ILE A 9 4.47 11.59 -5.23
CA ILE A 9 5.94 11.61 -5.27
C ILE A 9 6.46 11.25 -6.67
N ASN A 10 5.91 10.21 -7.28
CA ASN A 10 6.31 9.81 -8.63
C ASN A 10 5.93 10.88 -9.66
N GLN A 11 4.77 11.52 -9.53
CA GLN A 11 4.39 12.64 -10.38
C GLN A 11 5.31 13.86 -10.18
N ALA A 12 5.73 14.14 -8.93
CA ALA A 12 6.66 15.24 -8.66
C ALA A 12 8.06 14.99 -9.26
N LEU A 13 8.50 13.73 -9.29
CA LEU A 13 9.84 13.35 -9.80
C LEU A 13 9.88 13.12 -11.31
N PHE A 14 8.83 12.52 -11.86
CA PHE A 14 8.83 11.98 -13.23
C PHE A 14 7.66 12.47 -14.09
N GLY A 15 6.79 13.32 -13.54
CA GLY A 15 5.61 13.83 -14.23
C GLY A 15 4.51 12.79 -14.45
N ASP A 16 3.49 13.17 -15.23
CA ASP A 16 2.33 12.31 -15.47
C ASP A 16 2.65 11.03 -16.25
N ALA A 17 3.81 10.97 -16.91
CA ALA A 17 4.32 9.77 -17.55
C ALA A 17 4.53 8.59 -16.57
N SER A 18 4.67 8.84 -15.26
CA SER A 18 4.80 7.78 -14.26
C SER A 18 3.48 7.11 -13.89
N ILE A 19 2.34 7.76 -14.15
CA ILE A 19 1.02 7.32 -13.66
C ILE A 19 0.73 5.87 -14.08
N PRO A 20 0.90 5.44 -15.35
CA PRO A 20 0.61 4.07 -15.74
C PRO A 20 1.46 3.04 -14.98
N TYR A 21 2.74 3.34 -14.74
CA TYR A 21 3.64 2.46 -14.00
C TYR A 21 3.28 2.37 -12.52
N VAL A 22 2.88 3.51 -11.91
CA VAL A 22 2.36 3.53 -10.53
C VAL A 22 1.12 2.65 -10.41
N LEU A 23 0.20 2.72 -11.39
CA LEU A 23 -1.01 1.90 -11.40
C LEU A 23 -0.70 0.41 -11.55
N ILE A 24 0.24 0.03 -12.42
CA ILE A 24 0.70 -1.37 -12.54
C ILE A 24 1.29 -1.85 -11.22
N TYR A 25 2.15 -1.07 -10.58
CA TYR A 25 2.69 -1.43 -9.27
C TYR A 25 1.57 -1.59 -8.24
N TYR A 26 0.62 -0.66 -8.22
CA TYR A 26 -0.54 -0.71 -7.33
C TYR A 26 -1.37 -1.99 -7.52
N MET A 27 -1.57 -2.43 -8.77
CA MET A 27 -2.28 -3.68 -9.09
C MET A 27 -1.59 -4.89 -8.47
N CYS A 28 -0.28 -5.02 -8.71
CA CYS A 28 0.50 -6.12 -8.18
C CYS A 28 0.46 -6.07 -6.65
N ASN A 29 0.80 -4.92 -6.04
CA ASN A 29 0.84 -4.76 -4.59
C ASN A 29 -0.52 -5.04 -3.93
N THR A 30 -1.62 -4.55 -4.52
CA THR A 30 -2.98 -4.77 -3.99
C THR A 30 -3.38 -6.24 -4.10
N THR A 31 -3.09 -6.89 -5.23
CA THR A 31 -3.34 -8.33 -5.39
C THR A 31 -2.53 -9.14 -4.37
N PHE A 32 -1.24 -8.87 -4.21
CA PHE A 32 -0.39 -9.54 -3.22
C PHE A 32 -0.88 -9.31 -1.78
N PHE A 33 -1.32 -8.08 -1.46
CA PHE A 33 -1.84 -7.76 -0.15
C PHE A 33 -3.15 -8.53 0.14
N TRP A 34 -4.11 -8.53 -0.80
CA TRP A 34 -5.38 -9.22 -0.60
C TRP A 34 -5.30 -10.75 -0.68
N THR A 35 -4.21 -11.30 -1.22
CA THR A 35 -3.94 -12.74 -1.26
C THR A 35 -3.05 -13.19 -0.12
N LEU A 36 -1.74 -12.92 -0.22
CA LEU A 36 -0.75 -13.36 0.75
C LEU A 36 -0.80 -12.51 2.03
N GLY A 37 -0.98 -11.20 1.91
CA GLY A 37 -1.01 -10.30 3.06
C GLY A 37 -2.16 -10.62 4.01
N THR A 38 -3.39 -10.74 3.50
CA THR A 38 -4.56 -11.11 4.31
C THR A 38 -4.47 -12.53 4.86
N TYR A 39 -3.88 -13.47 4.11
CA TYR A 39 -3.64 -14.82 4.60
C TYR A 39 -2.70 -14.82 5.80
N LEU A 40 -1.58 -14.10 5.72
CA LEU A 40 -0.63 -13.98 6.83
C LEU A 40 -1.28 -13.30 8.04
N ILE A 41 -2.05 -12.24 7.83
CA ILE A 41 -2.80 -11.56 8.90
C ILE A 41 -3.83 -12.50 9.55
N GLN A 42 -4.53 -13.32 8.77
CA GLN A 42 -5.49 -14.28 9.30
C GLN A 42 -4.83 -15.37 10.14
N ARG A 43 -3.65 -15.84 9.71
CA ARG A 43 -2.89 -16.85 10.42
C ARG A 43 -2.37 -16.36 11.77
N ASP A 44 -2.08 -15.08 11.87
CA ASP A 44 -1.63 -14.45 13.12
C ASP A 44 -2.82 -13.98 14.01
N GLY A 45 -4.07 -14.16 13.55
CA GLY A 45 -5.30 -13.84 14.28
C GLY A 45 -5.93 -15.05 14.98
N GLU A 46 -7.14 -14.87 15.52
CA GLU A 46 -7.85 -15.89 16.32
C GLU A 46 -8.53 -17.01 15.50
N GLY A 47 -8.39 -17.02 14.17
CA GLY A 47 -9.04 -18.01 13.28
C GLY A 47 -8.08 -19.08 12.76
N GLU A 48 -8.58 -20.31 12.57
CA GLU A 48 -7.84 -21.38 11.86
C GLU A 48 -7.59 -20.95 10.40
N ALA A 49 -6.37 -20.53 10.10
CA ALA A 49 -5.97 -20.15 8.75
C ALA A 49 -5.62 -21.38 7.92
N GLU A 50 -6.63 -22.07 7.38
CA GLU A 50 -6.39 -23.04 6.32
C GLU A 50 -6.01 -22.32 5.02
N PHE A 51 -4.84 -22.66 4.46
CA PHE A 51 -4.41 -22.18 3.14
C PHE A 51 -5.19 -22.93 2.06
N ASP A 52 -6.48 -22.62 1.92
CA ASP A 52 -7.26 -23.10 0.80
C ASP A 52 -7.03 -22.19 -0.41
N LEU A 53 -6.37 -22.72 -1.43
CA LEU A 53 -6.18 -22.07 -2.73
C LEU A 53 -7.52 -21.62 -3.31
N LYS A 54 -8.60 -22.37 -3.09
CA LYS A 54 -9.95 -22.03 -3.58
C LYS A 54 -10.51 -20.78 -2.89
N THR A 55 -10.31 -20.68 -1.58
CA THR A 55 -10.69 -19.52 -0.77
C THR A 55 -9.79 -18.31 -1.05
N SER A 56 -8.50 -18.52 -1.30
CA SER A 56 -7.55 -17.47 -1.70
C SER A 56 -7.82 -16.92 -3.11
N LEU A 57 -8.19 -17.79 -4.07
CA LEU A 57 -8.67 -17.38 -5.40
C LEU A 57 -10.00 -16.61 -5.31
N LYS A 58 -10.91 -16.97 -4.40
CA LYS A 58 -12.09 -16.13 -4.12
C LYS A 58 -11.73 -14.77 -3.50
N LYS A 59 -10.68 -14.70 -2.69
CA LYS A 59 -10.16 -13.43 -2.12
C LYS A 59 -9.45 -12.54 -3.15
N ILE A 60 -8.95 -13.09 -4.26
CA ILE A 60 -8.54 -12.28 -5.42
C ILE A 60 -9.74 -11.45 -5.90
N PHE A 61 -10.94 -12.02 -5.95
CA PHE A 61 -12.19 -11.27 -6.18
C PHE A 61 -12.69 -10.54 -4.92
N SER A 62 -11.77 -9.97 -4.13
CA SER A 62 -12.15 -9.07 -3.04
C SER A 62 -12.81 -7.80 -3.59
N PRO A 63 -13.77 -7.20 -2.87
CA PRO A 63 -14.43 -5.97 -3.31
C PRO A 63 -13.47 -4.85 -3.76
N PRO A 64 -12.31 -4.62 -3.10
CA PRO A 64 -11.34 -3.63 -3.56
C PRO A 64 -10.69 -3.97 -4.90
N LEU A 65 -10.31 -5.24 -5.13
CA LEU A 65 -9.72 -5.64 -6.42
C LEU A 65 -10.78 -5.63 -7.53
N MET A 66 -12.02 -6.06 -7.24
CA MET A 66 -13.12 -5.98 -8.20
C MET A 66 -13.43 -4.53 -8.59
N GLY A 67 -13.48 -3.61 -7.62
CA GLY A 67 -13.66 -2.19 -7.89
C GLY A 67 -12.55 -1.61 -8.76
N PHE A 68 -11.30 -1.99 -8.49
CA PHE A 68 -10.16 -1.63 -9.33
C PHE A 68 -10.29 -2.22 -10.75
N MET A 69 -10.61 -3.52 -10.89
CA MET A 69 -10.77 -4.17 -12.19
C MET A 69 -11.87 -3.53 -13.02
N LEU A 70 -13.02 -3.21 -12.41
CA LEU A 70 -14.10 -2.47 -13.06
C LEU A 70 -13.62 -1.09 -13.53
N GLY A 71 -12.92 -0.35 -12.66
CA GLY A 71 -12.33 0.95 -13.02
C GLY A 71 -11.37 0.85 -14.20
N LEU A 72 -10.51 -0.18 -14.21
CA LEU A 72 -9.57 -0.42 -15.30
C LEU A 72 -10.27 -0.75 -16.62
N ILE A 73 -11.31 -1.59 -16.59
CA ILE A 73 -12.12 -1.94 -17.77
C ILE A 73 -12.77 -0.69 -18.36
N ILE A 74 -13.34 0.18 -17.51
CA ILE A 74 -13.96 1.45 -17.93
C ILE A 74 -12.92 2.35 -18.63
N VAL A 75 -11.71 2.44 -18.06
CA VAL A 75 -10.60 3.22 -18.64
C VAL A 75 -10.15 2.66 -19.99
N ILE A 76 -9.90 1.35 -20.09
CA ILE A 76 -9.43 0.70 -21.32
C ILE A 76 -10.47 0.81 -22.44
N LEU A 77 -11.75 0.61 -22.11
CA LEU A 77 -12.85 0.72 -23.05
C LEU A 77 -13.23 2.19 -23.35
N HIS A 78 -12.55 3.17 -22.74
CA HIS A 78 -12.82 4.60 -22.87
C HIS A 78 -14.30 4.95 -22.61
N ILE A 79 -14.95 4.22 -21.71
CA ILE A 79 -16.35 4.41 -21.38
C ILE A 79 -16.47 5.70 -20.57
N LYS A 80 -17.16 6.70 -21.14
CA LYS A 80 -17.50 7.92 -20.41
C LYS A 80 -18.64 7.64 -19.45
N LEU A 81 -18.34 7.59 -18.16
CA LEU A 81 -19.35 7.52 -17.12
C LEU A 81 -20.17 8.82 -17.08
N PRO A 82 -21.49 8.74 -16.79
CA PRO A 82 -22.29 9.92 -16.51
C PRO A 82 -21.68 10.73 -15.34
N THR A 83 -21.75 12.06 -15.40
CA THR A 83 -21.13 12.96 -14.41
C THR A 83 -21.57 12.69 -12.99
N PHE A 84 -22.84 12.35 -12.78
CA PHE A 84 -23.38 11.95 -11.47
C PHE A 84 -22.62 10.75 -10.89
N LEU A 85 -22.51 9.65 -11.66
CA LEU A 85 -21.86 8.44 -11.20
C LEU A 85 -20.35 8.62 -10.98
N ALA A 86 -19.68 9.34 -11.88
CA ALA A 86 -18.26 9.64 -11.73
C ALA A 86 -17.99 10.48 -10.47
N SER A 87 -18.80 11.50 -10.21
CA SER A 87 -18.64 12.39 -9.05
C SER A 87 -18.89 11.66 -7.74
N ASP A 88 -19.93 10.84 -7.68
CA ASP A 88 -20.27 10.07 -6.48
C ASP A 88 -19.19 9.04 -6.12
N LEU A 89 -18.71 8.30 -7.13
CA LEU A 89 -17.61 7.33 -6.95
C LEU A 89 -16.30 8.03 -6.51
N GLN A 90 -16.01 9.20 -7.09
CA GLN A 90 -14.87 10.03 -6.69
C GLN A 90 -14.99 10.49 -5.23
N TYR A 91 -16.19 10.91 -4.81
CA TYR A 91 -16.46 11.38 -3.45
C TYR A 91 -16.35 10.24 -2.42
N LEU A 92 -16.92 9.07 -2.72
CA LEU A 92 -16.76 7.89 -1.87
C LEU A 92 -15.29 7.47 -1.77
N GLY A 93 -14.57 7.48 -2.90
CA GLY A 93 -13.15 7.15 -2.95
C GLY A 93 -12.29 8.10 -2.11
N SER A 94 -12.54 9.41 -2.19
CA SER A 94 -11.76 10.42 -1.46
C SER A 94 -11.95 10.34 0.06
N LEU A 95 -13.12 9.88 0.54
CA LEU A 95 -13.41 9.70 1.97
C LEU A 95 -12.70 8.50 2.62
N THR A 96 -12.26 7.52 1.83
CA THR A 96 -11.64 6.29 2.36
C THR A 96 -10.33 6.56 3.12
N THR A 97 -9.54 7.53 2.67
CA THR A 97 -8.24 7.85 3.28
C THR A 97 -8.39 8.57 4.61
N PRO A 98 -9.16 9.69 4.69
CA PRO A 98 -9.41 10.34 5.96
C PRO A 98 -9.99 9.38 7.00
N LEU A 99 -10.95 8.54 6.61
CA LEU A 99 -11.57 7.60 7.54
C LEU A 99 -10.58 6.55 8.06
N SER A 100 -9.70 6.04 7.19
CA SER A 100 -8.62 5.13 7.59
C SER A 100 -7.64 5.82 8.54
N MET A 101 -7.32 7.09 8.31
CA MET A 101 -6.42 7.88 9.18
C MET A 101 -7.04 8.14 10.56
N ILE A 102 -8.35 8.40 10.63
CA ILE A 102 -9.09 8.50 11.90
C ILE A 102 -9.01 7.17 12.66
N PHE A 103 -9.25 6.04 11.98
CA PHE A 103 -9.13 4.71 12.59
C PHE A 103 -7.72 4.46 13.14
N ILE A 104 -6.68 4.76 12.37
CA ILE A 104 -5.29 4.63 12.82
C ILE A 104 -5.04 5.49 14.07
N GLY A 105 -5.53 6.74 14.09
CA GLY A 105 -5.39 7.63 15.25
C GLY A 105 -6.06 7.07 16.51
N LEU A 106 -7.26 6.49 16.38
CA LEU A 106 -7.95 5.82 17.48
C LEU A 106 -7.18 4.58 17.96
N SER A 107 -6.69 3.74 17.04
CA SER A 107 -5.88 2.56 17.38
C SER A 107 -4.59 2.94 18.10
N VAL A 108 -3.87 3.98 17.64
CA VAL A 108 -2.66 4.47 18.31
C VAL A 108 -2.98 5.05 19.69
N SER A 109 -4.10 5.76 19.83
CA SER A 109 -4.56 6.26 21.13
C SER A 109 -4.85 5.13 22.12
N ASN A 110 -5.48 4.04 21.64
CA ASN A 110 -5.78 2.86 22.47
C ASN A 110 -4.53 2.05 22.82
N ALA A 111 -3.62 1.84 21.86
CA ALA A 111 -2.32 1.21 22.08
C ALA A 111 -1.45 2.00 23.08
N GLY A 112 -1.67 3.31 23.13
CA GLY A 112 -0.90 4.26 23.90
C GLY A 112 0.29 4.79 23.10
N VAL A 113 0.39 6.11 23.00
CA VAL A 113 1.46 6.85 22.30
C VAL A 113 2.86 6.42 22.79
N LYS A 114 2.98 5.92 24.02
CA LYS A 114 4.22 5.37 24.59
C LYS A 114 4.74 4.12 23.85
N GLN A 115 3.95 3.49 23.00
CA GLN A 115 4.39 2.39 22.14
C GLN A 115 5.03 2.87 20.82
N LEU A 116 4.92 4.16 20.48
CA LEU A 116 5.64 4.81 19.37
C LEU A 116 7.11 5.08 19.76
N VAL A 117 7.79 4.06 20.26
CA VAL A 117 9.21 4.14 20.63
C VAL A 117 9.91 3.08 19.84
N LEU A 118 10.83 3.49 18.95
CA LEU A 118 11.62 2.63 18.07
C LEU A 118 12.32 1.49 18.84
N LYS A 119 11.61 0.38 19.04
CA LYS A 119 12.15 -0.87 19.57
C LYS A 119 12.94 -1.57 18.47
N LYS A 120 13.78 -2.53 18.86
CA LYS A 120 14.59 -3.32 17.91
C LYS A 120 13.74 -3.90 16.78
N ASP A 121 12.56 -4.41 17.08
CA ASP A 121 11.66 -5.03 16.09
C ASP A 121 11.11 -4.01 15.09
N GLN A 122 10.73 -2.82 15.55
CA GLN A 122 10.25 -1.74 14.67
C GLN A 122 11.37 -1.20 13.78
N VAL A 123 12.58 -1.04 14.32
CA VAL A 123 13.76 -0.64 13.53
C VAL A 123 14.07 -1.67 12.45
N LEU A 124 13.98 -2.97 12.77
CA LEU A 124 14.15 -4.04 11.78
C LEU A 124 13.09 -3.95 10.67
N ILE A 125 11.83 -3.66 11.00
CA ILE A 125 10.79 -3.48 9.99
C ILE A 125 11.05 -2.23 9.14
N LEU A 126 11.47 -1.11 9.75
CA LEU A 126 11.82 0.11 9.02
C LEU A 126 12.98 -0.13 8.05
N LEU A 127 14.04 -0.83 8.48
CA LEU A 127 15.15 -1.23 7.62
C LEU A 127 14.68 -2.19 6.53
N GLY A 128 13.86 -3.18 6.87
CA GLY A 128 13.25 -4.08 5.89
C GLY A 128 12.44 -3.32 4.84
N ARG A 129 11.70 -2.29 5.25
CA ARG A 129 10.80 -1.54 4.38
C ARG A 129 11.50 -0.49 3.53
N PHE A 130 12.42 0.28 4.10
CA PHE A 130 13.05 1.42 3.43
C PHE A 130 14.43 1.10 2.85
N VAL A 131 15.04 -0.03 3.22
CA VAL A 131 16.35 -0.44 2.71
C VAL A 131 16.23 -1.78 1.97
N ALA A 132 15.77 -2.85 2.63
CA ALA A 132 15.76 -4.16 2.02
C ALA A 132 14.78 -4.25 0.83
N ALA A 133 13.54 -3.76 0.97
CA ALA A 133 12.56 -3.81 -0.09
C ALA A 133 12.97 -3.00 -1.35
N PRO A 134 13.50 -1.76 -1.24
CA PRO A 134 14.03 -1.04 -2.39
C PRO A 134 15.26 -1.68 -3.03
N LEU A 135 16.17 -2.25 -2.24
CA LEU A 135 17.33 -2.96 -2.77
C LEU A 135 16.94 -4.25 -3.50
N LEU A 136 15.99 -5.01 -2.95
CA LEU A 136 15.42 -6.18 -3.61
C LEU A 136 14.74 -5.79 -4.92
N MET A 137 13.92 -4.73 -4.89
CA MET A 137 13.26 -4.23 -6.09
C MET A 137 14.27 -3.77 -7.13
N ALA A 138 15.28 -3.00 -6.74
CA ALA A 138 16.38 -2.55 -7.61
C ALA A 138 17.09 -3.73 -8.26
N THR A 139 17.36 -4.79 -7.49
CA THR A 139 17.98 -6.02 -8.00
C THR A 139 17.08 -6.71 -9.01
N ILE A 140 15.78 -6.88 -8.72
CA ILE A 140 14.83 -7.52 -9.63
C ILE A 140 14.71 -6.75 -10.95
N VAL A 141 14.54 -5.42 -10.88
CA VAL A 141 14.35 -4.60 -12.08
C VAL A 141 15.65 -4.38 -12.85
N TYR A 142 16.83 -4.57 -12.23
CA TYR A 142 18.12 -4.47 -12.91
C TYR A 142 18.22 -5.47 -14.07
N TRP A 143 17.89 -6.74 -13.81
CA TRP A 143 17.92 -7.82 -14.80
C TRP A 143 16.75 -7.81 -15.78
N ALA A 144 15.67 -7.09 -15.46
CA ALA A 144 14.48 -7.04 -16.30
C ALA A 144 14.66 -6.04 -17.48
N PRO A 145 14.26 -6.40 -18.71
CA PRO A 145 14.29 -5.50 -19.87
C PRO A 145 13.12 -4.50 -19.84
N LEU A 146 13.07 -3.66 -18.81
CA LEU A 146 12.02 -2.65 -18.60
C LEU A 146 12.52 -1.24 -18.95
N PRO A 147 11.63 -0.31 -19.36
CA PRO A 147 11.97 1.09 -19.52
C PRO A 147 12.54 1.69 -18.24
N THR A 148 13.54 2.58 -18.34
CA THR A 148 14.20 3.20 -17.18
C THR A 148 13.22 3.85 -16.21
N LEU A 149 12.24 4.58 -16.75
CA LEU A 149 11.20 5.23 -15.95
C LEU A 149 10.39 4.21 -15.13
N MET A 150 10.02 3.07 -15.72
CA MET A 150 9.30 2.01 -15.02
C MET A 150 10.13 1.42 -13.87
N LYS A 151 11.44 1.21 -14.09
CA LYS A 151 12.36 0.73 -13.05
C LYS A 151 12.43 1.71 -11.88
N GLN A 152 12.61 2.99 -12.16
CA GLN A 152 12.68 4.04 -11.15
C GLN A 152 11.38 4.14 -10.34
N VAL A 153 10.22 4.12 -11.01
CA VAL A 153 8.91 4.13 -10.35
C VAL A 153 8.77 2.95 -9.40
N PHE A 154 9.15 1.74 -9.81
CA PHE A 154 9.01 0.54 -8.97
C PHE A 154 9.90 0.60 -7.74
N ILE A 155 11.15 1.07 -7.89
CA ILE A 155 12.07 1.24 -6.76
C ILE A 155 11.49 2.25 -5.76
N ILE A 156 11.02 3.42 -6.21
CA ILE A 156 10.40 4.41 -5.31
C ILE A 156 9.16 3.84 -4.65
N GLN A 157 8.31 3.16 -5.40
CA GLN A 157 7.07 2.59 -4.85
C GLN A 157 7.31 1.52 -3.79
N SER A 158 8.41 0.77 -3.90
CA SER A 158 8.79 -0.22 -2.88
C SER A 158 9.24 0.41 -1.56
N ALA A 159 9.74 1.65 -1.61
CA ALA A 159 10.11 2.43 -0.42
C ALA A 159 8.94 3.19 0.21
N MET A 160 7.70 2.99 -0.27
CA MET A 160 6.53 3.67 0.29
C MET A 160 6.12 3.07 1.64
N PRO A 161 5.53 3.88 2.53
CA PRO A 161 5.17 3.41 3.88
C PRO A 161 4.09 2.34 3.81
N VAL A 162 3.89 1.67 4.96
CA VAL A 162 2.94 0.57 5.12
C VAL A 162 1.54 1.02 4.69
N MET A 163 0.75 0.08 4.19
CA MET A 163 -0.59 0.37 3.69
C MET A 163 -1.53 0.77 4.83
N THR A 164 -2.22 1.92 4.69
CA THR A 164 -3.17 2.45 5.68
C THR A 164 -4.32 1.52 6.02
N ASN A 165 -4.64 0.58 5.14
CA ASN A 165 -5.75 -0.37 5.35
C ASN A 165 -5.33 -1.59 6.17
N ALA A 166 -4.02 -1.81 6.41
CA ALA A 166 -3.53 -2.97 7.14
C ALA A 166 -4.07 -3.07 8.58
N PRO A 167 -4.16 -1.99 9.37
CA PRO A 167 -4.71 -2.06 10.74
C PRO A 167 -6.20 -2.43 10.76
N VAL A 168 -6.98 -1.93 9.78
CA VAL A 168 -8.40 -2.26 9.64
C VAL A 168 -8.57 -3.75 9.36
N VAL A 169 -7.78 -4.29 8.43
CA VAL A 169 -7.78 -5.72 8.08
C VAL A 169 -7.31 -6.59 9.25
N ALA A 170 -6.27 -6.16 9.97
CA ALA A 170 -5.82 -6.84 11.19
C ALA A 170 -6.94 -6.91 12.23
N LYS A 171 -7.66 -5.81 12.46
CA LYS A 171 -8.80 -5.80 13.39
C LYS A 171 -9.93 -6.72 12.95
N LEU A 172 -10.25 -6.74 11.65
CA LEU A 172 -11.29 -7.61 11.08
C LEU A 172 -11.01 -9.10 11.29
N TYR A 173 -9.74 -9.50 11.35
CA TYR A 173 -9.32 -10.89 11.53
C TYR A 173 -8.83 -11.20 12.95
N GLY A 174 -9.02 -10.29 13.92
CA GLY A 174 -8.59 -10.49 15.30
C GLY A 174 -7.07 -10.53 15.51
N ALA A 175 -6.29 -10.05 14.53
CA ALA A 175 -4.85 -9.90 14.65
C ALA A 175 -4.49 -8.59 15.39
N ASP A 176 -3.20 -8.35 15.62
CA ASP A 176 -2.70 -7.17 16.33
C ASP A 176 -2.86 -5.86 15.51
N SER A 177 -4.06 -5.29 15.58
CA SER A 177 -4.41 -4.03 14.91
C SER A 177 -3.65 -2.83 15.46
N ASP A 178 -3.29 -2.88 16.73
CA ASP A 178 -2.66 -1.78 17.45
C ASP A 178 -1.20 -1.66 17.01
N TYR A 179 -0.50 -2.80 16.93
CA TYR A 179 0.84 -2.87 16.35
C TYR A 179 0.85 -2.44 14.88
N ALA A 180 -0.11 -2.91 14.08
CA ALA A 180 -0.23 -2.49 12.69
C ALA A 180 -0.42 -0.97 12.56
N ALA A 181 -1.24 -0.36 13.43
CA ALA A 181 -1.48 1.08 13.44
C ALA A 181 -0.22 1.88 13.85
N VAL A 182 0.51 1.40 14.86
CA VAL A 182 1.82 1.94 15.27
C VAL A 182 2.80 1.89 14.09
N MET A 183 2.92 0.75 13.41
CA MET A 183 3.80 0.60 12.25
C MET A 183 3.44 1.52 11.08
N VAL A 184 2.15 1.70 10.79
CA VAL A 184 1.71 2.67 9.77
C VAL A 184 2.11 4.09 10.17
N THR A 185 1.94 4.44 11.44
CA THR A 185 2.30 5.77 11.96
C THR A 185 3.80 6.02 11.89
N GLU A 186 4.61 5.10 12.41
CA GLU A 186 6.07 5.20 12.42
C GLU A 186 6.64 5.25 11.00
N THR A 187 6.17 4.38 10.10
CA THR A 187 6.62 4.40 8.71
C THR A 187 6.19 5.67 8.00
N THR A 188 5.00 6.20 8.28
CA THR A 188 4.54 7.47 7.71
C THR A 188 5.40 8.64 8.21
N LEU A 189 5.73 8.71 9.50
CA LEU A 189 6.64 9.73 10.04
C LEU A 189 8.05 9.59 9.46
N ALA A 190 8.58 8.37 9.38
CA ALA A 190 9.89 8.10 8.80
C ALA A 190 9.98 8.57 7.33
N THR A 191 8.88 8.55 6.58
CA THR A 191 8.88 9.00 5.19
C THR A 191 9.22 10.47 5.02
N MET A 192 8.97 11.32 6.03
CA MET A 192 9.38 12.73 5.99
C MET A 192 10.88 12.91 5.82
N ILE A 193 11.67 11.93 6.27
CA ILE A 193 13.14 11.91 6.14
C ILE A 193 13.56 11.01 4.97
N VAL A 194 12.97 9.82 4.87
CA VAL A 194 13.37 8.82 3.88
C VAL A 194 13.05 9.26 2.45
N ILE A 195 11.89 9.88 2.19
CA ILE A 195 11.53 10.31 0.84
C ILE A 195 12.51 11.36 0.32
N PRO A 196 12.81 12.47 1.02
CA PRO A 196 13.81 13.43 0.54
C PRO A 196 15.17 12.79 0.24
N ILE A 197 15.63 11.87 1.09
CA ILE A 197 16.89 11.16 0.86
C ILE A 197 16.83 10.32 -0.43
N LEU A 198 15.75 9.57 -0.63
CA LEU A 198 15.54 8.80 -1.86
C LEU A 198 15.44 9.70 -3.10
N MET A 199 14.80 10.86 -2.98
CA MET A 199 14.74 11.85 -4.06
C MET A 199 16.14 12.35 -4.43
N VAL A 200 17.00 12.65 -3.46
CA VAL A 200 18.39 13.09 -3.71
C VAL A 200 19.24 11.96 -4.30
N LEU A 201 19.06 10.71 -3.87
CA LEU A 201 19.82 9.57 -4.39
C LEU A 201 19.42 9.17 -5.81
N MET A 202 18.20 9.53 -6.25
CA MET A 202 17.65 9.18 -7.56
C MET A 202 17.59 10.35 -8.55
N ALA A 203 17.88 11.57 -8.09
CA ALA A 203 18.10 12.76 -8.92
C ALA A 203 19.49 12.75 -9.56
#